data_AF-A0A3N5PEE4-F1
#
_entry.id   AF-A0A3N5PEE4-F1
#
_cell.length_a   1.000
_cell.length_b   1.000
_cell.length_c   1.000
_cell.angle_alpha   90.00
_cell.angle_beta   90.00
_cell.angle_gamma   90.00
#
_symmetry.space_group_name_H-M   'P 1'
#
loop_
_entity.id
_entity.type
_entity.pdbx_description
1 polymer ?
#
loop_
_entity_poly.entity_id
_entity_poly.type
_entity_poly.pdbx_seq_one_letter_code
_entity_poly.pdbx_strand_id
1 'polypeptide(L)'
;AKSVSNADWLMNHIYRGEYFCGFCSRMMNSLEDYLFDSSQDIGKRRPQAIETLFDALLVSGMAMTIVGTSAPASGGEHLLSHTLDMMAGVDGLGHDLHGRQVGVGTILASALYERIFKIDRPRCVDMPSNIDAFWGRLAGSVGEQYAQKKPQLAVLREKLNDQKIWQNFIESARRQVRPPQQIKNCLKTAGAAHTFSELKCSRQRFRDAVLRMHQIRRRPTVVDLAWLLGVLPAAADEIINEWLSK
;
A
#
# COMPACT_ATOMS: atom_id res chain seq x y z
N ALA A 1 -6.06 3.73 4.26
CA ALA A 1 -4.97 2.75 4.43
C ALA A 1 -5.47 1.35 4.74
N LYS A 2 -6.40 1.18 5.69
CA LYS A 2 -6.78 -0.16 6.18
C LYS A 2 -7.44 -1.05 5.12
N SER A 3 -8.30 -0.49 4.28
CA SER A 3 -8.86 -1.18 3.09
C SER A 3 -7.80 -1.85 2.20
N VAL A 4 -6.70 -1.16 1.88
CA VAL A 4 -5.63 -1.70 1.03
C VAL A 4 -4.67 -2.63 1.78
N SER A 5 -4.34 -2.35 3.05
CA SER A 5 -3.50 -3.26 3.85
C SER A 5 -4.20 -4.58 4.15
N ASN A 6 -5.51 -4.56 4.39
CA ASN A 6 -6.32 -5.76 4.54
C ASN A 6 -6.38 -6.58 3.25
N ALA A 7 -6.50 -5.93 2.09
CA ALA A 7 -6.45 -6.62 0.80
C ALA A 7 -5.07 -7.27 0.56
N ASP A 8 -3.98 -6.63 0.96
CA ASP A 8 -2.64 -7.22 0.92
C ASP A 8 -2.51 -8.41 1.86
N TRP A 9 -3.05 -8.30 3.07
CA TRP A 9 -3.03 -9.40 4.03
C TRP A 9 -3.85 -10.59 3.52
N LEU A 10 -5.00 -10.33 2.92
CA LEU A 10 -5.86 -11.34 2.28
C LEU A 10 -5.20 -11.98 1.06
N MET A 11 -4.48 -11.20 0.24
CA MET A 11 -3.65 -11.74 -0.84
C MET A 11 -2.65 -12.76 -0.29
N ASN A 12 -1.90 -12.38 0.75
CA ASN A 12 -0.91 -13.27 1.36
C ASN A 12 -1.57 -14.49 2.02
N HIS A 13 -2.78 -14.37 2.56
CA HIS A 13 -3.54 -15.51 3.04
C HIS A 13 -3.90 -16.49 1.92
N ILE A 14 -4.52 -15.99 0.84
CA ILE A 14 -4.99 -16.81 -0.29
C ILE A 14 -3.82 -17.50 -1.01
N TYR A 15 -2.77 -16.74 -1.33
CA TYR A 15 -1.65 -17.25 -2.12
C TYR A 15 -0.58 -17.93 -1.27
N ARG A 16 -0.33 -17.48 -0.04
CA ARG A 16 0.81 -18.00 0.75
C ARG A 16 0.39 -18.74 2.01
N GLY A 17 -0.90 -18.84 2.30
CA GLY A 17 -1.38 -19.47 3.53
C GLY A 17 -1.00 -18.68 4.79
N GLU A 18 -0.68 -17.39 4.66
CA GLU A 18 -0.41 -16.53 5.82
C GLU A 18 -1.64 -16.49 6.74
N TYR A 19 -1.43 -16.53 8.05
CA TYR A 19 -2.53 -16.47 9.02
C TYR A 19 -3.34 -15.19 8.81
N PHE A 20 -4.66 -15.31 8.72
CA PHE A 20 -5.60 -14.20 8.57
C PHE A 20 -6.65 -14.25 9.67
N CYS A 21 -6.72 -13.20 10.50
CA CYS A 21 -7.73 -13.10 11.54
C CYS A 21 -8.92 -12.28 11.03
N GLY A 22 -9.99 -12.97 10.63
CA GLY A 22 -11.23 -12.32 10.16
C GLY A 22 -11.87 -11.41 11.20
N PHE A 23 -11.72 -11.71 12.49
CA PHE A 23 -12.16 -10.82 13.57
C PHE A 23 -11.38 -9.50 13.57
N CYS A 24 -10.04 -9.55 13.55
CA CYS A 24 -9.21 -8.35 13.52
C CYS A 24 -9.42 -7.52 12.24
N SER A 25 -9.59 -8.19 11.09
CA SER A 25 -9.92 -7.52 9.84
C SER A 25 -11.24 -6.75 9.91
N ARG A 26 -12.31 -7.38 10.42
CA ARG A 26 -13.61 -6.70 10.62
C ARG A 26 -13.52 -5.56 11.63
N MET A 27 -12.79 -5.78 12.72
CA MET A 27 -12.59 -4.77 13.76
C MET A 27 -11.90 -3.52 13.21
N MET A 28 -10.87 -3.66 12.37
CA MET A 28 -10.21 -2.49 11.75
C MET A 28 -11.09 -1.77 10.72
N ASN A 29 -11.99 -2.49 10.07
CA ASN A 29 -12.88 -1.91 9.06
C ASN A 29 -14.15 -1.30 9.68
N SER A 30 -14.47 -1.57 10.96
CA SER A 30 -15.74 -1.18 11.57
C SER A 30 -15.97 0.33 11.65
N LEU A 31 -14.89 1.11 11.74
CA LEU A 31 -14.94 2.57 11.79
C LEU A 31 -14.63 3.23 10.45
N GLU A 32 -14.35 2.46 9.39
CA GLU A 32 -13.89 3.02 8.12
C GLU A 32 -14.97 3.90 7.48
N ASP A 33 -16.20 3.39 7.31
CA ASP A 33 -17.29 4.16 6.69
C ASP A 33 -17.55 5.49 7.42
N TYR A 34 -17.61 5.44 8.76
CA TYR A 34 -17.79 6.64 9.57
C TYR A 34 -16.68 7.68 9.37
N LEU A 35 -15.42 7.25 9.27
CA LEU A 35 -14.28 8.16 9.05
C LEU A 35 -14.30 8.79 7.66
N PHE A 36 -14.77 8.06 6.64
CA PHE A 36 -14.95 8.62 5.30
C PHE A 36 -16.04 9.69 5.30
N ASP A 37 -17.19 9.39 5.91
CA ASP A 37 -18.32 10.31 6.02
C ASP A 37 -17.98 11.55 6.88
N SER A 38 -17.13 11.37 7.90
CA SER A 38 -16.72 12.45 8.82
C SER A 38 -15.50 13.23 8.36
N SER A 39 -15.00 13.03 7.14
CA SER A 39 -13.74 13.63 6.66
C SER A 39 -13.70 15.16 6.80
N GLN A 40 -14.81 15.85 6.53
CA GLN A 40 -14.90 17.31 6.70
C GLN A 40 -14.77 17.73 8.17
N ASP A 41 -15.40 16.97 9.06
CA ASP A 41 -15.39 17.25 10.50
C ASP A 41 -14.04 16.94 11.14
N ILE A 42 -13.32 15.93 10.63
CA ILE A 42 -11.91 15.68 10.95
C ILE A 42 -11.07 16.91 10.57
N GLY A 43 -11.23 17.44 9.35
CA GLY A 43 -10.52 18.63 8.88
C GLY A 43 -10.82 19.88 9.73
N LYS A 44 -12.06 20.02 10.19
CA LYS A 44 -12.50 21.09 11.13
C LYS A 44 -12.19 20.81 12.59
N ARG A 45 -11.55 19.68 12.91
CA ARG A 45 -11.20 19.22 14.27
C ARG A 45 -12.41 19.19 15.21
N ARG A 46 -13.56 18.71 14.72
CA ARG A 46 -14.73 18.51 15.58
C ARG A 46 -14.43 17.44 16.63
N PRO A 47 -14.73 17.65 17.93
CA PRO A 47 -14.34 16.74 19.00
C PRO A 47 -14.69 15.27 18.73
N GLN A 48 -15.94 14.99 18.35
CA GLN A 48 -16.40 13.62 18.07
C GLN A 48 -15.64 12.97 16.90
N ALA A 49 -15.35 13.72 15.84
CA ALA A 49 -14.62 13.21 14.68
C ALA A 49 -13.15 12.89 15.03
N ILE A 50 -12.53 13.70 15.89
CA ILE A 50 -11.16 13.46 16.39
C ILE A 50 -11.14 12.26 17.35
N GLU A 51 -12.15 12.13 18.22
CA GLU A 51 -12.31 10.97 19.11
C GLU A 51 -12.42 9.68 18.29
N THR A 52 -13.30 9.62 17.28
CA THR A 52 -13.43 8.43 16.44
C THR A 52 -12.17 8.13 15.63
N LEU A 53 -11.46 9.16 15.15
CA LEU A 53 -10.16 8.96 14.51
C LEU A 53 -9.15 8.34 15.47
N PHE A 54 -9.12 8.79 16.72
CA PHE A 54 -8.26 8.24 17.76
C PHE A 54 -8.63 6.79 18.09
N ASP A 55 -9.92 6.48 18.22
CA ASP A 55 -10.41 5.11 18.43
C ASP A 55 -9.99 4.18 17.30
N ALA A 56 -10.06 4.63 16.04
CA ALA A 56 -9.59 3.83 14.91
C ALA A 56 -8.09 3.56 14.95
N LEU A 57 -7.29 4.51 15.45
CA LEU A 57 -5.85 4.30 15.66
C LEU A 57 -5.60 3.28 16.80
N LEU A 58 -6.34 3.37 17.90
CA LEU A 58 -6.27 2.39 19.00
C LEU A 58 -6.65 0.99 18.53
N VAL A 59 -7.75 0.86 17.78
CA VAL A 59 -8.21 -0.38 17.17
C VAL A 59 -7.15 -0.97 16.24
N SER A 60 -6.51 -0.14 15.41
CA SER A 60 -5.40 -0.59 14.57
C SER A 60 -4.22 -1.10 15.40
N GLY A 61 -3.90 -0.45 16.54
CA GLY A 61 -2.87 -0.89 17.48
C GLY A 61 -3.20 -2.24 18.10
N MET A 62 -4.42 -2.39 18.63
CA MET A 62 -4.91 -3.64 19.21
C MET A 62 -4.88 -4.79 18.19
N ALA A 63 -5.34 -4.56 16.96
CA ALA A 63 -5.30 -5.57 15.90
C ALA A 63 -3.86 -6.04 15.61
N MET A 64 -2.90 -5.12 15.52
CA MET A 64 -1.49 -5.51 15.33
C MET A 64 -0.95 -6.32 16.52
N THR A 65 -1.29 -5.93 17.75
CA THR A 65 -0.88 -6.67 18.96
C THR A 65 -1.48 -8.08 19.01
N ILE A 66 -2.77 -8.23 18.71
CA ILE A 66 -3.45 -9.54 18.70
C ILE A 66 -2.85 -10.46 17.63
N VAL A 67 -2.57 -9.93 16.44
CA VAL A 67 -2.07 -10.74 15.32
C VAL A 67 -0.55 -10.98 15.42
N GLY A 68 0.18 -10.14 16.16
CA GLY A 68 1.63 -10.25 16.32
C GLY A 68 2.43 -9.75 15.11
N THR A 69 1.82 -8.98 14.22
CA THR A 69 2.44 -8.43 13.00
C THR A 69 1.71 -7.16 12.57
N SER A 70 2.40 -6.32 11.80
CA SER A 70 1.82 -5.11 11.19
C SER A 70 0.97 -5.39 9.96
N ALA A 71 0.87 -6.65 9.48
CA ALA A 71 0.06 -7.02 8.32
C ALA A 71 -1.36 -6.41 8.28
N PRO A 72 -2.10 -6.39 9.41
CA PRO A 72 -3.45 -5.82 9.44
C PRO A 72 -3.48 -4.32 9.08
N ALA A 73 -2.38 -3.60 9.39
CA ALA A 73 -2.32 -2.14 9.36
C ALA A 73 -1.35 -1.55 8.32
N SER A 74 -0.47 -2.38 7.73
CA SER A 74 0.65 -1.96 6.89
C SER A 74 0.88 -2.89 5.68
N GLY A 75 0.44 -2.44 4.52
CA GLY A 75 0.61 -3.05 3.20
C GLY A 75 1.55 -2.26 2.29
N GLY A 76 1.25 -2.26 1.00
CA GLY A 76 1.97 -1.57 -0.06
C GLY A 76 1.96 -0.05 0.10
N GLU A 77 0.90 0.52 0.66
CA GLU A 77 0.78 1.95 0.93
C GLU A 77 1.87 2.47 1.88
N HIS A 78 2.29 1.66 2.86
CA HIS A 78 3.36 2.03 3.79
C HIS A 78 4.75 1.94 3.15
N LEU A 79 4.93 1.08 2.14
CA LEU A 79 6.23 0.95 1.48
C LEU A 79 6.66 2.26 0.82
N LEU A 80 5.71 3.11 0.41
CA LEU A 80 6.01 4.39 -0.22
C LEU A 80 6.59 5.35 0.81
N SER A 81 5.91 5.47 1.96
CA SER A 81 6.38 6.26 3.09
C SER A 81 7.77 5.79 3.53
N HIS A 82 7.95 4.50 3.79
CA HIS A 82 9.25 3.97 4.20
C HIS A 82 10.35 4.22 3.15
N THR A 83 10.04 4.08 1.86
CA THR A 83 11.02 4.38 0.80
C THR A 83 11.40 5.86 0.80
N LEU A 84 10.44 6.77 0.93
CA LEU A 84 10.71 8.21 0.99
C LEU A 84 11.54 8.57 2.24
N ASP A 85 11.25 7.97 3.40
CA ASP A 85 11.98 8.18 4.66
C ASP A 85 13.40 7.64 4.58
N MET A 86 13.57 6.43 4.05
CA MET A 86 14.88 5.81 3.84
C MET A 86 15.75 6.69 2.94
N MET A 87 15.19 7.17 1.82
CA MET A 87 15.92 8.02 0.90
C MET A 87 16.19 9.42 1.47
N ALA A 88 15.27 10.00 2.24
CA ALA A 88 15.55 11.25 2.97
C ALA A 88 16.75 11.05 3.91
N GLY A 89 16.81 9.91 4.61
CA GLY A 89 17.96 9.55 5.44
C GLY A 89 19.26 9.38 4.66
N VAL A 90 19.24 8.74 3.48
CA VAL A 90 20.42 8.63 2.59
C VAL A 90 20.92 10.00 2.17
N ASP A 91 20.02 10.91 1.82
CA ASP A 91 20.35 12.25 1.32
C ASP A 91 20.68 13.27 2.42
N GLY A 92 20.56 12.88 3.70
CA GLY A 92 20.74 13.81 4.83
C GLY A 92 19.63 14.86 4.96
N LEU A 93 18.44 14.55 4.43
CA LEU A 93 17.26 15.42 4.45
C LEU A 93 16.27 14.99 5.55
N GLY A 94 15.43 15.93 5.99
CA GLY A 94 14.26 15.61 6.81
C GLY A 94 13.18 14.90 5.98
N HIS A 95 12.41 14.01 6.63
CA HIS A 95 11.25 13.36 6.03
C HIS A 95 9.94 14.04 6.44
N ASP A 96 8.85 13.80 5.70
CA ASP A 96 7.52 14.33 6.01
C ASP A 96 6.86 13.49 7.14
N LEU A 97 5.69 13.92 7.63
CA LEU A 97 4.91 13.15 8.58
C LEU A 97 4.44 11.84 7.94
N HIS A 98 4.68 10.73 8.65
CA HIS A 98 4.36 9.38 8.18
C HIS A 98 2.91 9.25 7.65
N GLY A 99 1.92 9.77 8.40
CA GLY A 99 0.51 9.72 7.99
C GLY A 99 0.21 10.45 6.68
N ARG A 100 0.92 11.53 6.36
CA ARG A 100 0.78 12.26 5.08
C ARG A 100 1.27 11.39 3.92
N GLN A 101 2.45 10.79 4.06
CA GLN A 101 3.02 9.90 3.05
C GLN A 101 2.19 8.63 2.87
N VAL A 102 1.74 8.01 3.96
CA VAL A 102 0.86 6.82 3.94
C VAL A 102 -0.50 7.14 3.30
N GLY A 103 -1.05 8.34 3.53
CA GLY A 103 -2.27 8.81 2.85
C GLY A 103 -2.11 8.79 1.32
N VAL A 104 -1.06 9.43 0.81
CA VAL A 104 -0.71 9.43 -0.62
C VAL A 104 -0.41 8.00 -1.13
N GLY A 105 0.31 7.20 -0.34
CA GLY A 105 0.58 5.79 -0.64
C GLY A 105 -0.68 4.94 -0.71
N THR A 106 -1.73 5.29 0.05
CA THR A 106 -3.02 4.60 0.03
C THR A 106 -3.72 4.82 -1.31
N ILE A 107 -3.68 6.06 -1.84
CA ILE A 107 -4.23 6.37 -3.18
C ILE A 107 -3.48 5.55 -4.23
N LEU A 108 -2.14 5.52 -4.19
CA LEU A 108 -1.32 4.72 -5.09
C LEU A 108 -1.68 3.23 -5.04
N ALA A 109 -1.72 2.63 -3.84
CA ALA A 109 -2.02 1.22 -3.67
C ALA A 109 -3.44 0.87 -4.18
N SER A 110 -4.42 1.72 -3.93
CA SER A 110 -5.78 1.56 -4.45
C SER A 110 -5.82 1.65 -5.98
N ALA A 111 -5.10 2.61 -6.59
CA ALA A 111 -5.00 2.71 -8.05
C ALA A 111 -4.32 1.48 -8.68
N LEU A 112 -3.30 0.90 -8.03
CA LEU A 112 -2.70 -0.36 -8.48
C LEU A 112 -3.72 -1.51 -8.45
N TYR A 113 -4.50 -1.63 -7.37
CA TYR A 113 -5.59 -2.60 -7.30
C TYR A 113 -6.61 -2.40 -8.42
N GLU A 114 -7.02 -1.17 -8.75
CA GLU A 114 -7.96 -0.93 -9.85
C GLU A 114 -7.42 -1.39 -11.21
N ARG A 115 -6.12 -1.25 -11.47
CA ARG A 115 -5.50 -1.78 -12.69
C ARG A 115 -5.49 -3.30 -12.69
N ILE A 116 -5.15 -3.91 -11.55
CA ILE A 116 -5.13 -5.38 -11.35
C ILE A 116 -6.53 -5.97 -11.52
N PHE A 117 -7.56 -5.29 -11.02
CA PHE A 117 -8.96 -5.70 -11.12
C PHE A 117 -9.48 -5.78 -12.56
N LYS A 118 -8.83 -5.11 -13.52
CA LYS A 118 -9.16 -5.15 -14.95
C LYS A 118 -8.50 -6.32 -15.69
N ILE A 119 -7.72 -7.15 -15.01
CA ILE A 119 -7.01 -8.29 -15.60
C ILE A 119 -7.88 -9.54 -15.48
N ASP A 120 -8.36 -10.05 -16.61
CA ASP A 120 -9.20 -11.26 -16.64
C ASP A 120 -8.39 -12.53 -16.31
N ARG A 121 -7.17 -12.60 -16.85
CA ARG A 121 -6.24 -13.72 -16.65
C ARG A 121 -4.82 -13.20 -16.43
N PRO A 122 -4.17 -13.56 -15.31
CA PRO A 122 -2.83 -13.07 -15.01
C PRO A 122 -1.80 -13.70 -15.94
N ARG A 123 -0.92 -12.86 -16.49
CA ARG A 123 0.29 -13.29 -17.20
C ARG A 123 1.49 -12.72 -16.49
N CYS A 124 2.22 -13.58 -15.77
CA CYS A 124 3.34 -13.13 -14.97
C CYS A 124 4.54 -12.73 -15.85
N VAL A 125 5.14 -11.59 -15.55
CA VAL A 125 6.43 -11.14 -16.07
C VAL A 125 7.52 -11.33 -15.01
N ASP A 126 8.78 -11.21 -15.43
CA ASP A 126 9.91 -11.35 -14.51
C ASP A 126 10.09 -10.09 -13.67
N MET A 127 10.38 -10.32 -12.38
CA MET A 127 10.68 -9.25 -11.44
C MET A 127 12.09 -8.70 -11.68
N PRO A 128 12.35 -7.41 -11.42
CA PRO A 128 13.70 -6.84 -11.47
C PRO A 128 14.67 -7.63 -10.58
N SER A 129 15.76 -8.15 -11.15
CA SER A 129 16.65 -9.09 -10.44
C SER A 129 17.61 -8.41 -9.45
N ASN A 130 17.97 -7.15 -9.71
CA ASN A 130 19.05 -6.43 -9.04
C ASN A 130 18.55 -5.24 -8.22
N ILE A 131 19.18 -5.04 -7.07
CA ILE A 131 19.11 -3.79 -6.31
C ILE A 131 20.01 -2.78 -7.02
N ASP A 132 19.43 -1.68 -7.49
CA ASP A 132 20.17 -0.64 -8.23
C ASP A 132 20.80 0.39 -7.28
N ALA A 133 21.57 1.31 -7.87
CA ALA A 133 22.29 2.35 -7.13
C ALA A 133 21.39 3.34 -6.37
N PHE A 134 20.06 3.30 -6.60
CA PHE A 134 19.07 4.15 -5.94
C PHE A 134 19.21 4.12 -4.42
N TRP A 135 19.49 2.94 -3.84
CA TRP A 135 19.53 2.77 -2.39
C TRP A 135 20.82 3.26 -1.74
N GLY A 136 21.85 3.60 -2.52
CA GLY A 136 23.15 4.04 -2.02
C GLY A 136 23.68 3.11 -0.93
N ARG A 137 23.97 3.67 0.25
CA ARG A 137 24.48 2.92 1.42
C ARG A 137 23.52 1.86 1.97
N LEU A 138 22.23 1.91 1.61
CA LEU A 138 21.22 0.94 2.05
C LEU A 138 21.08 -0.26 1.10
N ALA A 139 21.84 -0.31 0.00
CA ALA A 139 21.71 -1.37 -1.00
C ALA A 139 21.89 -2.78 -0.41
N GLY A 140 22.81 -2.96 0.56
CA GLY A 140 23.02 -4.23 1.23
C GLY A 140 21.79 -4.72 2.01
N SER A 141 21.26 -3.89 2.91
CA SER A 141 20.11 -4.25 3.75
C SER A 141 18.81 -4.41 2.94
N VAL A 142 18.61 -3.57 1.93
CA VAL A 142 17.49 -3.73 0.98
C VAL A 142 17.64 -5.04 0.17
N GLY A 143 18.87 -5.36 -0.27
CA GLY A 143 19.16 -6.60 -0.96
C GLY A 143 18.84 -7.85 -0.15
N GLU A 144 19.16 -7.85 1.14
CA GLU A 144 18.79 -8.94 2.04
C GLU A 144 17.27 -9.12 2.17
N GLN A 145 16.53 -8.02 2.37
CA GLN A 145 15.07 -8.06 2.43
C GLN A 145 14.45 -8.57 1.12
N TYR A 146 14.96 -8.10 -0.01
CA TYR A 146 14.47 -8.51 -1.32
C TYR A 146 14.81 -9.97 -1.64
N ALA A 147 16.01 -10.44 -1.26
CA ALA A 147 16.40 -11.84 -1.40
C ALA A 147 15.47 -12.76 -0.59
N GLN A 148 15.12 -12.40 0.65
CA GLN A 148 14.15 -13.13 1.47
C GLN A 148 12.73 -13.10 0.90
N LYS A 149 12.39 -12.10 0.07
CA LYS A 149 11.11 -12.03 -0.64
C LYS A 149 11.04 -12.99 -1.84
N LYS A 150 12.14 -13.23 -2.56
CA LYS A 150 12.15 -14.01 -3.82
C LYS A 150 11.43 -15.37 -3.73
N PRO A 151 11.64 -16.21 -2.69
CA PRO A 151 10.88 -17.47 -2.56
C PRO A 151 9.37 -17.25 -2.41
N GLN A 152 8.96 -16.18 -1.72
CA GLN A 152 7.54 -15.86 -1.53
C GLN A 152 6.88 -15.39 -2.82
N LEU A 153 7.62 -14.70 -3.70
CA LEU A 153 7.15 -14.32 -5.03
C LEU A 153 7.04 -15.51 -5.97
N ALA A 154 7.92 -16.52 -5.84
CA ALA A 154 7.82 -17.75 -6.60
C ALA A 154 6.50 -18.49 -6.27
N VAL A 155 6.18 -18.63 -4.98
CA VAL A 155 4.89 -19.22 -4.53
C VAL A 155 3.69 -18.42 -5.05
N LEU A 156 3.75 -17.08 -4.99
CA LEU A 156 2.71 -16.21 -5.53
C LEU A 156 2.54 -16.44 -7.05
N ARG A 157 3.64 -16.42 -7.81
CA ARG A 157 3.66 -16.61 -9.28
C ARG A 157 3.09 -17.97 -9.69
N GLU A 158 3.44 -19.03 -8.98
CA GLU A 158 2.94 -20.38 -9.26
C GLU A 158 1.42 -20.43 -9.18
N LYS A 159 0.86 -19.93 -8.07
CA LYS A 159 -0.59 -19.95 -7.82
C LYS A 159 -1.38 -18.91 -8.61
N LEU A 160 -0.75 -17.84 -9.11
CA LEU A 160 -1.41 -16.89 -10.01
C LEU A 160 -1.91 -17.58 -11.30
N ASN A 161 -1.28 -18.67 -11.74
CA ASN A 161 -1.74 -19.41 -12.92
C ASN A 161 -3.06 -20.16 -12.71
N ASP A 162 -3.49 -20.35 -11.46
CA ASP A 162 -4.78 -20.98 -11.14
C ASP A 162 -5.90 -19.94 -11.23
N GLN A 163 -6.75 -20.09 -12.25
CA GLN A 163 -7.86 -19.18 -12.50
C GLN A 163 -8.88 -19.14 -11.35
N LYS A 164 -9.09 -20.25 -10.64
CA LYS A 164 -10.04 -20.28 -9.52
C LYS A 164 -9.48 -19.50 -8.32
N ILE A 165 -8.19 -19.64 -8.03
CA ILE A 165 -7.53 -18.86 -6.99
C ILE A 165 -7.53 -17.38 -7.37
N TRP A 166 -7.23 -17.05 -8.63
CA TRP A 166 -7.28 -15.68 -9.15
C TRP A 166 -8.65 -15.02 -8.96
N GLN A 167 -9.72 -15.67 -9.41
CA GLN A 167 -11.08 -15.11 -9.28
C GLN A 167 -11.48 -14.94 -7.81
N ASN A 168 -11.19 -15.93 -6.96
CA ASN A 168 -11.43 -15.82 -5.52
C ASN A 168 -10.70 -14.61 -4.91
N PHE A 169 -9.43 -14.40 -5.27
CA PHE A 169 -8.67 -13.23 -4.83
C PHE A 169 -9.29 -11.91 -5.31
N ILE A 170 -9.63 -11.80 -6.59
CA ILE A 170 -10.22 -10.58 -7.17
C ILE A 170 -11.54 -10.24 -6.49
N GLU A 171 -12.45 -11.20 -6.34
CA GLU A 171 -13.72 -11.01 -5.64
C GLU A 171 -13.51 -10.57 -4.19
N SER A 172 -12.57 -11.22 -3.49
CA SER A 172 -12.28 -10.93 -2.09
C SER A 172 -11.64 -9.56 -1.90
N ALA A 173 -10.68 -9.18 -2.75
CA ALA A 173 -10.01 -7.89 -2.70
C ALA A 173 -10.94 -6.73 -3.09
N ARG A 174 -11.82 -6.91 -4.09
CA ARG A 174 -12.81 -5.90 -4.50
C ARG A 174 -13.77 -5.50 -3.38
N ARG A 175 -14.08 -6.42 -2.45
CA ARG A 175 -14.92 -6.14 -1.28
C ARG A 175 -14.20 -5.33 -0.20
N GLN A 176 -12.87 -5.26 -0.23
CA GLN A 176 -12.05 -4.59 0.77
C GLN A 176 -11.56 -3.22 0.28
N VAL A 177 -11.13 -3.14 -0.98
CA VAL A 177 -10.44 -1.96 -1.52
C VAL A 177 -11.43 -0.86 -1.87
N ARG A 178 -11.26 0.31 -1.24
CA ARG A 178 -11.98 1.54 -1.63
C ARG A 178 -11.40 2.12 -2.93
N PRO A 179 -12.22 2.69 -3.83
CA PRO A 179 -11.73 3.36 -5.04
C PRO A 179 -10.75 4.52 -4.73
N PRO A 180 -9.72 4.75 -5.56
CA PRO A 180 -8.71 5.76 -5.32
C PRO A 180 -9.32 7.17 -5.30
N GLN A 181 -10.37 7.42 -6.11
CA GLN A 181 -11.12 8.68 -6.07
C GLN A 181 -11.77 8.92 -4.71
N GLN A 182 -12.37 7.91 -4.09
CA GLN A 182 -13.01 8.03 -2.78
C GLN A 182 -11.97 8.38 -1.71
N ILE A 183 -10.81 7.70 -1.74
CA ILE A 183 -9.69 7.94 -0.81
C ILE A 183 -9.13 9.35 -1.00
N LYS A 184 -8.89 9.75 -2.24
CA LYS A 184 -8.37 11.08 -2.59
C LYS A 184 -9.32 12.19 -2.16
N ASN A 185 -10.62 12.02 -2.40
CA ASN A 185 -11.64 12.99 -1.97
C ASN A 185 -11.70 13.09 -0.44
N CYS A 186 -11.67 11.98 0.27
CA CYS A 186 -11.64 11.96 1.73
C CYS A 186 -10.44 12.76 2.28
N LEU A 187 -9.22 12.49 1.77
CA LEU A 187 -8.02 13.22 2.16
C LEU A 187 -8.12 14.71 1.82
N LYS A 188 -8.60 15.05 0.62
CA LYS A 188 -8.82 16.43 0.18
C LYS A 188 -9.76 17.19 1.12
N THR A 189 -10.92 16.59 1.40
CA THR A 189 -11.97 17.19 2.24
C THR A 189 -11.48 17.40 3.67
N ALA A 190 -10.64 16.50 4.19
CA ALA A 190 -10.01 16.63 5.49
C ALA A 190 -8.83 17.62 5.52
N GLY A 191 -8.40 18.17 4.38
CA GLY A 191 -7.21 19.03 4.28
C GLY A 191 -5.89 18.28 4.44
N ALA A 192 -5.89 16.96 4.22
CA ALA A 192 -4.70 16.11 4.28
C ALA A 192 -3.97 16.06 2.93
N ALA A 193 -2.69 15.67 2.95
CA ALA A 193 -1.92 15.48 1.72
C ALA A 193 -2.51 14.37 0.85
N HIS A 194 -2.64 14.65 -0.44
CA HIS A 194 -3.19 13.76 -1.45
C HIS A 194 -2.43 13.80 -2.79
N THR A 195 -1.37 14.60 -2.88
CA THR A 195 -0.46 14.68 -4.04
C THR A 195 1.00 14.61 -3.59
N PHE A 196 1.90 14.26 -4.52
CA PHE A 196 3.34 14.20 -4.19
C PHE A 196 3.95 15.59 -3.95
N SER A 197 3.40 16.65 -4.54
CA SER A 197 3.89 18.03 -4.38
C SER A 197 3.63 18.56 -2.98
N GLU A 198 2.51 18.18 -2.37
CA GLU A 198 2.22 18.48 -0.96
C GLU A 198 3.21 17.78 -0.01
N LEU A 199 3.76 16.62 -0.40
CA LEU A 199 4.84 15.95 0.35
C LEU A 199 6.21 16.60 0.12
N LYS A 200 6.29 17.73 -0.60
CA LYS A 200 7.54 18.39 -1.04
C LYS A 200 8.46 17.44 -1.80
N CYS A 201 7.90 16.44 -2.47
CA CYS A 201 8.63 15.45 -3.25
C CYS A 201 8.59 15.84 -4.73
N SER A 202 9.73 15.79 -5.43
CA SER A 202 9.73 16.00 -6.88
C SER A 202 9.05 14.83 -7.58
N ARG A 203 8.45 15.09 -8.75
CA ARG A 203 7.82 14.02 -9.55
C ARG A 203 8.79 12.88 -9.86
N GLN A 204 10.04 13.19 -10.17
CA GLN A 204 11.07 12.20 -10.46
C GLN A 204 11.36 11.34 -9.23
N ARG A 205 11.64 11.95 -8.08
CA ARG A 205 11.90 11.24 -6.82
C ARG A 205 10.73 10.36 -6.41
N PHE A 206 9.50 10.87 -6.54
CA PHE A 206 8.30 10.11 -6.24
C PHE A 206 8.17 8.90 -7.14
N ARG A 207 8.34 9.07 -8.46
CA ARG A 207 8.32 7.98 -9.44
C ARG A 207 9.38 6.94 -9.14
N ASP A 208 10.61 7.38 -8.82
CA ASP A 208 11.69 6.45 -8.48
C ASP A 208 11.36 5.65 -7.22
N ALA A 209 10.79 6.28 -6.19
CA ALA A 209 10.29 5.59 -5.01
C ALA A 209 9.20 4.56 -5.36
N VAL A 210 8.22 4.91 -6.20
CA VAL A 210 7.16 3.97 -6.66
C VAL A 210 7.74 2.73 -7.33
N LEU A 211 8.79 2.91 -8.14
CA LEU A 211 9.41 1.80 -8.86
C LEU A 211 10.28 0.90 -7.98
N ARG A 212 10.88 1.41 -6.90
CA ARG A 212 11.76 0.61 -6.03
C ARG A 212 11.12 0.17 -4.71
N MET A 213 10.01 0.77 -4.27
CA MET A 213 9.39 0.49 -2.96
C MET A 213 9.06 -0.99 -2.72
N HIS A 214 8.91 -1.80 -3.78
CA HIS A 214 8.69 -3.24 -3.66
C HIS A 214 9.90 -4.00 -3.06
N GLN A 215 11.09 -3.39 -2.99
CA GLN A 215 12.34 -4.08 -2.62
C GLN A 215 12.59 -4.11 -1.11
N ILE A 216 12.03 -3.18 -0.33
CA ILE A 216 12.47 -2.89 1.05
C ILE A 216 11.93 -3.83 2.14
N ARG A 217 11.03 -4.75 1.82
CA ARG A 217 10.32 -5.57 2.82
C ARG A 217 10.16 -6.99 2.32
N ARG A 218 10.42 -8.00 3.15
CA ARG A 218 10.26 -9.41 2.77
C ARG A 218 8.84 -9.87 2.35
N ARG A 219 7.77 -9.29 2.92
CA ARG A 219 6.37 -9.69 2.66
C ARG A 219 5.84 -9.09 1.34
N PRO A 220 5.29 -9.89 0.41
CA PRO A 220 4.66 -9.37 -0.80
C PRO A 220 3.45 -8.46 -0.55
N THR A 221 3.25 -7.47 -1.41
CA THR A 221 2.08 -6.56 -1.41
C THR A 221 1.53 -6.38 -2.83
N VAL A 222 0.50 -5.55 -2.99
CA VAL A 222 -0.08 -5.14 -4.26
C VAL A 222 0.96 -4.56 -5.22
N VAL A 223 2.04 -3.97 -4.69
CA VAL A 223 3.12 -3.43 -5.51
C VAL A 223 3.88 -4.56 -6.18
N ASP A 224 4.19 -5.63 -5.45
CA ASP A 224 4.83 -6.82 -6.03
C ASP A 224 3.89 -7.51 -7.03
N LEU A 225 2.59 -7.58 -6.73
CA LEU A 225 1.59 -8.11 -7.65
C LEU A 225 1.50 -7.27 -8.93
N ALA A 226 1.53 -5.94 -8.81
CA ALA A 226 1.53 -5.03 -9.95
C ALA A 226 2.77 -5.20 -10.82
N TRP A 227 3.94 -5.44 -10.22
CA TRP A 227 5.16 -5.80 -10.97
C TRP A 227 5.01 -7.15 -11.67
N LEU A 228 4.57 -8.19 -10.96
CA LEU A 228 4.37 -9.52 -11.55
C LEU A 228 3.38 -9.50 -12.70
N LEU A 229 2.35 -8.66 -12.65
CA LEU A 229 1.32 -8.57 -13.69
C LEU A 229 1.64 -7.56 -14.80
N GLY A 230 2.84 -6.95 -14.78
CA GLY A 230 3.27 -5.98 -15.78
C GLY A 230 2.54 -4.63 -15.72
N VAL A 231 1.79 -4.36 -14.65
CA VAL A 231 1.19 -3.04 -14.37
C VAL A 231 2.30 -2.04 -14.04
N LEU A 232 3.28 -2.45 -13.23
CA LEU A 232 4.52 -1.71 -13.04
C LEU A 232 5.64 -2.37 -13.86
N PRO A 233 6.49 -1.58 -14.55
CA PRO A 233 6.55 -0.12 -14.54
C PRO A 233 5.62 0.55 -15.56
N ALA A 234 4.93 -0.21 -16.41
CA ALA A 234 4.26 0.28 -17.62
C ALA A 234 3.24 1.40 -17.37
N ALA A 235 2.42 1.28 -16.32
CA ALA A 235 1.38 2.24 -15.97
C ALA A 235 1.81 3.26 -14.90
N ALA A 236 3.07 3.26 -14.45
CA ALA A 236 3.51 4.07 -13.32
C ALA A 236 3.25 5.58 -13.55
N ASP A 237 3.63 6.08 -14.73
CA ASP A 237 3.48 7.50 -15.05
C ASP A 237 2.02 7.91 -15.26
N GLU A 238 1.20 7.04 -15.86
CA GLU A 238 -0.23 7.24 -16.00
C GLU A 238 -0.90 7.34 -14.63
N ILE A 239 -0.64 6.39 -13.73
CA ILE A 239 -1.19 6.37 -12.37
C ILE A 239 -0.78 7.61 -11.58
N ILE A 240 0.50 8.00 -11.65
CA ILE A 240 0.99 9.20 -10.95
C ILE A 240 0.30 10.46 -11.49
N ASN A 241 0.17 10.58 -12.81
CA ASN A 241 -0.46 11.73 -13.45
C ASN A 241 -1.95 11.84 -13.10
N GLU A 242 -2.66 10.72 -13.16
CA GLU A 242 -4.09 10.63 -12.90
C GLU A 242 -4.41 10.89 -11.42
N TRP A 243 -3.68 10.25 -10.50
CA TRP A 243 -4.09 10.19 -9.09
C TRP A 243 -3.27 11.07 -8.15
N LEU A 244 -2.03 11.44 -8.47
CA LEU A 244 -1.07 11.94 -7.47
C LEU A 244 -0.46 13.31 -7.82
N SER A 245 -0.84 13.92 -8.95
CA SER A 245 -0.22 15.15 -9.48
C SER A 245 -1.04 16.44 -9.31
N LYS A 246 -2.37 16.34 -9.23
CA LYS A 246 -3.32 17.46 -9.17
C LYS A 246 -4.53 17.12 -8.31
#